data_AF-A0A1G8DA01-F1
#
_entry.id   AF-A0A1G8DA01-F1
#
_cell.length_a   1.000
_cell.length_b   1.000
_cell.length_c   1.000
_cell.angle_alpha   90.00
_cell.angle_beta   90.00
_cell.angle_gamma   90.00
#
_symmetry.space_group_name_H-M   'P 1'
#
loop_
_entity.id
_entity.type
_entity.pdbx_description
1 polymer ?
#
loop_
_entity_poly.entity_id
_entity_poly.type
_entity_poly.pdbx_seq_one_letter_code
_entity_poly.pdbx_strand_id
1 'polypeptide(L)' 'MAKDDLINVIATFVGPGNNQSNAAAAQQAIGPFTLQREFTLIHGFQATMTAGQVEMLSYIPNIFRVEEDPIVTT' A
#
# COMPACT_ATOMS: atom_id res chain seq x y z
N MET A 1 -14.26 12.56 3.48
CA MET A 1 -13.78 11.34 4.15
C MET A 1 -13.46 11.73 5.58
N ALA A 2 -13.97 11.01 6.56
CA ALA A 2 -13.62 11.27 7.96
C ALA A 2 -12.12 11.00 8.13
N LYS A 3 -11.47 11.70 9.06
CA LYS A 3 -10.02 11.64 9.30
C LYS A 3 -9.51 10.22 9.63
N ASP A 4 -10.42 9.31 9.97
CA ASP A 4 -10.16 7.96 10.45
C ASP A 4 -10.83 6.85 9.60
N ASP A 5 -11.28 7.15 8.38
CA ASP A 5 -11.82 6.11 7.49
C ASP A 5 -10.67 5.17 7.07
N LEU A 6 -10.84 3.89 7.39
CA LEU A 6 -9.92 2.82 6.98
C LEU A 6 -10.29 2.33 5.58
N ILE A 7 -9.29 2.28 4.71
CA ILE A 7 -9.40 1.95 3.29
C ILE A 7 -8.54 0.72 3.04
N ASN A 8 -9.11 -0.29 2.38
CA ASN A 8 -8.34 -1.41 1.85
C ASN A 8 -7.72 -0.98 0.53
N VAL A 9 -6.41 -1.13 0.39
CA VAL A 9 -5.68 -0.72 -0.80
C VAL A 9 -4.76 -1.83 -1.29
N ILE A 10 -4.51 -1.79 -2.59
CA ILE A 10 -3.43 -2.51 -3.26
C ILE A 10 -2.38 -1.48 -3.67
N ALA A 11 -1.14 -1.67 -3.20
CA ALA A 11 0.00 -0.86 -3.56
C ALA A 11 1.01 -1.69 -4.35
N THR A 12 1.56 -1.12 -5.41
CA THR A 12 2.59 -1.76 -6.25
C THR A 12 3.79 -0.85 -6.42
N PHE A 13 4.98 -1.44 -6.52
CA PHE A 13 6.25 -0.72 -6.66
C PHE A 13 6.75 -0.70 -8.11
N VAL A 14 7.58 0.29 -8.44
CA VAL A 14 8.27 0.39 -9.73
C VAL A 14 9.50 -0.51 -9.74
N GLY A 15 9.62 -1.35 -10.77
CA GLY A 15 10.85 -2.08 -11.07
C GLY A 15 11.02 -3.39 -10.28
N PRO A 16 12.18 -4.06 -10.42
CA PRO A 16 12.43 -5.36 -9.82
C PRO A 16 12.47 -5.22 -8.28
N GLY A 17 11.80 -6.15 -7.59
CA GLY A 17 11.69 -6.17 -6.14
C GLY A 17 13.05 -6.18 -5.47
N ASN A 18 13.46 -5.02 -4.99
CA ASN A 18 14.65 -4.83 -4.17
C ASN A 18 14.23 -4.70 -2.70
N ASN A 19 15.20 -4.59 -1.79
CA ASN A 19 14.95 -4.48 -0.34
C ASN A 19 14.13 -3.23 0.07
N GLN A 20 13.83 -2.33 -0.86
CA GLN A 20 13.05 -1.11 -0.66
C GLN A 20 11.60 -1.23 -1.21
N SER A 21 11.28 -2.34 -1.88
CA SER A 21 10.01 -2.57 -2.57
C SER A 21 9.15 -3.62 -1.85
N ASN A 22 8.95 -3.43 -0.54
CA ASN A 22 8.16 -4.31 0.32
C ASN A 22 7.34 -3.50 1.34
N ALA A 23 6.40 -4.18 2.01
CA ALA A 23 5.50 -3.52 2.95
C ALA A 23 6.25 -2.93 4.17
N ALA A 24 7.32 -3.59 4.62
CA ALA A 24 8.11 -3.12 5.77
C ALA A 24 8.78 -1.77 5.50
N ALA A 25 9.35 -1.58 4.31
CA ALA A 25 9.93 -0.30 3.89
C ALA A 25 8.86 0.80 3.81
N ALA A 26 7.66 0.47 3.31
CA ALA A 26 6.54 1.42 3.30
C ALA A 26 6.11 1.80 4.73
N GLN A 27 5.98 0.84 5.64
CA GLN A 27 5.63 1.11 7.05
C GLN A 27 6.66 2.02 7.75
N GLN A 28 7.94 1.89 7.42
CA GLN A 28 8.98 2.77 7.94
C GLN A 28 8.82 4.22 7.47
N ALA A 29 8.29 4.44 6.26
CA ALA A 29 8.15 5.77 5.67
C ALA A 29 6.89 6.50 6.16
N ILE A 30 5.75 5.79 6.28
CA ILE A 30 4.43 6.41 6.49
C ILE A 30 3.73 5.98 7.78
N GLY A 31 4.44 5.23 8.62
CA GLY A 31 3.92 4.68 9.87
C GLY A 31 3.22 3.32 9.70
N PRO A 32 2.83 2.70 10.83
CA PRO A 32 2.25 1.37 10.83
C PRO A 32 0.87 1.35 10.15
N PHE A 33 0.63 0.29 9.38
CA PHE A 33 -0.67 -0.04 8.79
C PHE A 33 -0.91 -1.55 8.88
N THR A 34 -2.15 -1.99 8.70
CA THR A 34 -2.48 -3.42 8.76
C THR A 34 -2.19 -4.08 7.42
N LEU A 35 -1.07 -4.80 7.32
CA LEU A 35 -0.75 -5.62 6.15
C LEU A 35 -1.68 -6.84 6.10
N GLN A 36 -2.38 -7.02 4.98
CA GLN A 36 -3.22 -8.19 4.75
C GLN A 36 -2.46 -9.26 3.98
N ARG A 37 -1.71 -8.84 2.96
CA ARG A 37 -0.94 -9.74 2.10
C ARG A 37 0.21 -9.01 1.42
N GLU A 38 1.36 -9.64 1.34
CA GLU A 38 2.44 -9.21 0.45
C GLU A 38 2.45 -10.10 -0.81
N PHE A 39 2.67 -9.49 -1.97
CA PHE A 39 2.70 -10.16 -3.26
C PHE A 39 4.15 -10.43 -3.68
N THR A 40 4.42 -11.65 -4.13
CA THR A 40 5.77 -12.07 -4.59
C THR A 40 5.90 -12.09 -6.10
N LEU A 41 4.79 -12.29 -6.83
CA LEU A 41 4.76 -12.33 -8.30
C LEU A 41 4.73 -10.92 -8.91
N ILE A 42 3.96 -10.02 -8.31
CA ILE A 42 3.98 -8.58 -8.56
C ILE A 42 4.53 -7.93 -7.30
N HIS A 43 5.46 -6.98 -7.43
CA HIS A 43 6.05 -6.35 -6.26
C HIS A 43 5.06 -5.36 -5.65
N GLY A 44 4.46 -5.74 -4.53
CA GLY A 44 3.40 -4.96 -3.92
C GLY A 44 2.78 -5.64 -2.71
N PHE A 45 1.76 -5.01 -2.16
CA PHE A 45 1.03 -5.52 -1.02
C PHE A 45 -0.42 -5.03 -1.01
N GLN A 46 -1.24 -5.72 -0.24
CA GLN A 46 -2.60 -5.35 0.14
C GLN A 46 -2.61 -4.98 1.62
N ALA A 47 -3.20 -3.84 1.96
CA ALA A 47 -3.23 -3.35 3.33
C ALA A 47 -4.49 -2.54 3.64
N THR A 48 -4.81 -2.44 4.92
CA THR A 48 -5.80 -1.49 5.45
C THR A 48 -5.07 -0.28 6.04
N MET A 49 -5.45 0.92 5.59
CA MET A 49 -4.74 2.17 5.87
C MET A 49 -5.72 3.33 6.07
N THR A 50 -5.30 4.43 6.70
CA THR A 50 -6.10 5.67 6.70
C THR A 50 -5.95 6.42 5.37
N ALA A 51 -6.91 7.28 5.03
CA ALA A 51 -6.82 8.15 3.85
C ALA A 51 -5.51 8.96 3.80
N GLY A 52 -5.06 9.50 4.95
CA GLY A 52 -3.79 10.24 5.02
C GLY A 52 -2.57 9.36 4.76
N GLN A 53 -2.60 8.09 5.19
CA GLN A 53 -1.53 7.14 4.88
C GLN A 53 -1.50 6.77 3.40
N VAL A 54 -2.67 6.60 2.77
CA VAL A 54 -2.78 6.37 1.32
C VAL A 54 -2.21 7.55 0.53
N GLU A 55 -2.54 8.77 0.94
CA GLU A 55 -1.98 9.98 0.34
C GLU A 55 -0.44 10.01 0.51
N MET A 56 0.07 9.75 1.71
CA MET A 56 1.51 9.69 1.97
C MET A 56 2.23 8.63 1.13
N LEU A 57 1.59 7.47 0.90
CA LEU A 57 2.14 6.39 0.09
C LEU A 57 2.43 6.83 -1.35
N SER A 58 1.58 7.72 -1.91
CA SER A 58 1.75 8.25 -3.28
C SER A 58 2.99 9.12 -3.47
N TYR A 59 3.59 9.62 -2.38
CA TYR A 59 4.83 10.41 -2.42
C TYR A 59 6.11 9.58 -2.28
N ILE A 60 6.01 8.26 -2.06
CA ILE A 60 7.20 7.41 -1.94
C ILE A 60 7.80 7.22 -3.34
N PRO A 61 9.11 7.50 -3.56
CA PRO A 61 9.75 7.52 -4.89
C PRO A 61 9.72 6.23 -5.70
N ASN A 62 9.26 5.11 -5.13
CA ASN A 62 9.19 3.81 -5.79
C ASN A 62 7.78 3.20 -5.80
N ILE A 63 6.75 3.90 -5.33
CA ILE A 63 5.37 3.45 -5.49
C ILE A 63 4.92 3.75 -6.92
N PHE A 64 4.52 2.70 -7.65
CA PHE A 64 4.00 2.80 -9.00
C PHE A 64 2.52 3.18 -9.00
N ARG A 65 1.73 2.47 -8.19
CA ARG A 65 0.28 2.64 -8.16
C ARG A 65 -0.27 2.27 -6.78
N VAL A 66 -1.26 3.04 -6.36
CA VAL A 66 -2.10 2.76 -5.18
C VAL A 66 -3.54 2.77 -5.65
N GLU A 67 -4.26 1.69 -5.39
CA GLU A 67 -5.67 1.54 -5.76
C GLU A 67 -6.46 1.10 -4.53
N GLU A 68 -7.71 1.56 -4.42
CA GLU A 68 -8.66 0.93 -3.50
C GLU A 68 -8.91 -0.50 -3.94
N ASP A 69 -8.90 -1.43 -2.99
CA ASP A 69 -9.19 -2.84 -3.23
C ASP A 69 -10.72 -3.03 -3.41
N PRO A 70 -11.20 -3.35 -4.61
CA PRO A 70 -12.63 -3.43 -4.87
C PRO A 70 -13.22 -4.66 -4.19
N ILE A 71 -14.33 -4.47 -3.49
CA ILE A 71 -15.15 -5.59 -3.00
C ILE A 71 -15.83 -6.23 -4.22
N VAL A 72 -15.28 -7.34 -4.71
CA VAL A 72 -15.89 -8.13 -5.78
C VAL A 72 -17.04 -8.94 -5.18
N THR A 73 -18.27 -8.59 -5.55
CA THR A 73 -19.46 -9.38 -5.23
C THR A 73 -19.76 -10.32 -6.39
N THR A 74 -19.78 -11.64 -6.12
CA THR A 74 -20.14 -12.71 -7.07
C THR A 74 -21.64 -12.92 -7.18
#